data_AF-A0A7Y7CF08-F1
#
_entry.id   AF-A0A7Y7CF08-F1
#
_cell.length_a   1.000
_cell.length_b   1.000
_cell.length_c   1.000
_cell.angle_alpha   90.00
_cell.angle_beta   90.00
_cell.angle_gamma   90.00
#
_symmetry.space_group_name_H-M   'P 1'
#
loop_
_entity.id
_entity.type
_entity.pdbx_description
1 polymer ?
#
loop_
_entity_poly.entity_id
_entity_poly.type
_entity_poly.pdbx_seq_one_letter_code
_entity_poly.pdbx_strand_id
1 'polypeptide(L)'
;MTRYWLSFDLGLRGNYDDLYRWLAKLEARECGDGMATFTTALTPTQLKRALKPIIGKKGRAYLIGPDKDGKWSGKWLFGSRRPASWVGYTEVAGEEQDDA
;
A
#
# COMPACT_ATOMS: atom_id res chain seq x y z
N MET A 1 -10.61 4.20 16.65
CA MET A 1 -10.13 3.21 15.65
C MET A 1 -10.09 3.88 14.30
N THR A 2 -9.08 3.61 13.49
CA THR A 2 -8.87 4.25 12.18
C THR A 2 -9.05 3.23 11.06
N ARG A 3 -9.74 3.63 9.99
CA ARG A 3 -9.89 2.80 8.79
C ARG A 3 -8.69 3.01 7.86
N TYR A 4 -8.21 1.91 7.30
CA TYR A 4 -7.17 1.89 6.29
C TYR A 4 -7.57 1.00 5.11
N TRP A 5 -6.99 1.28 3.94
CA TRP A 5 -6.89 0.32 2.85
C TRP A 5 -5.42 -0.07 2.67
N LEU A 6 -5.18 -1.36 2.46
CA LEU A 6 -3.87 -1.92 2.20
C LEU A 6 -3.91 -2.58 0.83
N SER A 7 -3.15 -2.02 -0.11
CA SER A 7 -2.78 -2.71 -1.33
C SER A 7 -1.48 -3.48 -1.07
N PHE A 8 -1.40 -4.72 -1.54
CA PHE A 8 -0.29 -5.61 -1.31
C PHE A 8 0.01 -6.48 -2.54
N ASP A 9 1.30 -6.72 -2.77
CA ASP A 9 1.82 -7.67 -3.76
C ASP A 9 3.09 -8.29 -3.18
N LEU A 10 3.03 -9.55 -2.77
CA LEU A 10 4.15 -10.26 -2.17
C LEU A 10 4.92 -11.09 -3.21
N GLY A 11 4.54 -11.00 -4.49
CA GLY A 11 5.06 -11.84 -5.58
C GLY A 11 4.63 -13.31 -5.47
N LEU A 12 5.07 -14.16 -6.41
CA LEU A 12 4.61 -15.56 -6.53
C LEU A 12 4.90 -16.45 -5.30
N ARG A 13 5.96 -16.14 -4.55
CA ARG A 13 6.38 -16.90 -3.35
C ARG A 13 6.23 -16.07 -2.09
N GLY A 14 5.31 -15.11 -2.12
CA GLY A 14 4.95 -14.29 -0.98
C GLY A 14 4.36 -15.11 0.15
N ASN A 15 4.57 -14.67 1.39
CA ASN A 15 3.92 -15.27 2.56
C ASN A 15 2.46 -14.77 2.67
N TYR A 16 1.62 -15.20 1.72
CA TYR A 16 0.21 -14.82 1.69
C TYR A 16 -0.59 -15.46 2.83
N ASP A 17 -0.22 -16.66 3.28
CA ASP A 17 -0.90 -17.34 4.38
C ASP A 17 -0.89 -16.50 5.66
N ASP A 18 0.27 -15.98 6.07
CA ASP A 18 0.36 -15.12 7.26
C ASP A 18 -0.32 -13.77 7.05
N LEU A 19 -0.27 -13.21 5.83
CA LEU A 19 -0.98 -11.98 5.50
C LEU A 19 -2.49 -12.16 5.63
N TYR A 20 -3.03 -13.22 5.05
CA TYR A 20 -4.46 -13.51 5.09
C TYR A 20 -4.92 -13.86 6.50
N ARG A 21 -4.12 -14.59 7.30
CA ARG A 21 -4.39 -14.77 8.74
C ARG A 21 -4.40 -13.44 9.49
N TRP A 22 -3.49 -12.52 9.19
CA TRP A 22 -3.44 -11.20 9.81
C TRP A 22 -4.65 -10.35 9.46
N LEU A 23 -5.05 -10.34 8.18
CA LEU A 23 -6.25 -9.65 7.71
C LEU A 23 -7.54 -10.24 8.30
N ALA A 24 -7.64 -11.56 8.38
CA ALA A 24 -8.78 -12.25 8.97
C ALA A 24 -8.97 -11.89 10.46
N LYS A 25 -7.88 -11.79 11.23
CA LYS A 25 -7.90 -11.35 12.64
C LYS A 25 -8.43 -9.92 12.83
N LEU A 26 -8.34 -9.08 11.80
CA LEU A 26 -8.86 -7.72 11.80
C LEU A 26 -10.26 -7.61 11.19
N GLU A 27 -10.88 -8.74 10.83
CA GLU A 27 -12.15 -8.80 10.09
C GLU A 27 -12.12 -7.91 8.84
N ALA A 28 -10.97 -7.92 8.16
CA ALA A 28 -10.76 -7.11 6.97
C ALA A 28 -11.74 -7.52 5.86
N ARG A 29 -12.16 -6.54 5.05
CA ARG A 29 -12.97 -6.78 3.85
C ARG A 29 -12.06 -6.81 2.63
N GLU A 30 -12.26 -7.81 1.79
CA GLU A 30 -11.66 -7.91 0.46
C GLU A 30 -12.19 -6.75 -0.43
N CYS A 31 -11.32 -6.16 -1.25
CA CYS A 31 -11.64 -4.98 -2.08
C CYS A 31 -11.07 -5.10 -3.51
N GLY A 32 -10.94 -6.31 -4.01
CA GLY A 32 -10.23 -6.64 -5.25
C GLY A 32 -8.86 -7.26 -5.01
N ASP A 33 -8.31 -7.82 -6.09
CA ASP A 33 -7.03 -8.54 -6.07
C ASP A 33 -5.91 -7.71 -5.44
N GLY A 34 -5.31 -8.25 -4.38
CA GLY A 34 -4.23 -7.60 -3.67
C GLY A 34 -4.66 -6.34 -2.91
N MET A 35 -5.93 -6.20 -2.53
CA MET A 35 -6.41 -5.06 -1.75
C MET A 35 -7.42 -5.46 -0.67
N ALA A 36 -7.27 -4.89 0.53
CA ALA A 36 -8.20 -5.08 1.64
C ALA A 36 -8.39 -3.80 2.46
N THR A 37 -9.54 -3.66 3.11
CA THR A 37 -9.80 -2.59 4.10
C THR A 37 -10.07 -3.17 5.48
N PHE A 38 -9.59 -2.48 6.52
CA PHE A 38 -9.76 -2.88 7.91
C PHE A 38 -9.74 -1.66 8.84
N THR A 39 -10.18 -1.86 10.08
CA THR A 39 -10.08 -0.86 11.16
C THR A 39 -9.11 -1.34 12.22
N THR A 40 -8.27 -0.44 12.72
CA THR A 40 -7.30 -0.77 13.79
C THR A 40 -6.99 0.45 14.66
N ALA A 41 -6.44 0.21 15.86
CA ALA A 41 -5.83 1.25 16.69
C ALA A 41 -4.35 1.49 16.34
N LEU A 42 -3.75 0.63 15.50
CA LEU A 42 -2.35 0.75 15.12
C LEU A 42 -2.10 1.96 14.22
N THR A 43 -1.08 2.73 14.56
CA THR A 43 -0.54 3.79 13.69
C THR A 43 0.13 3.20 12.45
N PRO A 44 0.32 3.97 11.38
CA PRO A 44 1.04 3.49 10.19
C PRO A 44 2.46 2.98 10.48
N THR A 45 3.15 3.54 11.48
CA THR A 45 4.48 3.07 11.91
C THR A 45 4.42 1.71 12.60
N GLN A 46 3.38 1.48 13.42
CA GLN A 46 3.14 0.18 14.04
C GLN A 46 2.69 -0.86 13.01
N LEU A 47 1.85 -0.48 12.05
CA LEU A 47 1.48 -1.33 10.90
C LEU A 47 2.71 -1.77 10.11
N LYS A 48 3.60 -0.83 9.77
CA LYS A 48 4.88 -1.15 9.11
C LYS A 48 5.72 -2.13 9.94
N ARG A 49 5.71 -2.04 11.27
CA ARG A 49 6.45 -2.99 12.11
C ARG A 49 5.81 -4.38 12.10
N ALA A 50 4.49 -4.45 12.26
CA ALA A 50 3.73 -5.69 12.30
C ALA A 50 3.78 -6.46 10.97
N LEU A 51 3.73 -5.75 9.85
CA LEU A 51 3.73 -6.33 8.51
C LEU A 51 5.13 -6.70 7.98
N LYS A 52 6.21 -6.21 8.61
CA LYS A 52 7.60 -6.45 8.14
C LYS A 52 7.95 -7.93 7.96
N PRO A 53 7.68 -8.84 8.93
CA PRO A 53 7.98 -10.26 8.74
C PRO A 53 7.08 -10.94 7.70
N ILE A 54 5.89 -10.41 7.45
CA ILE A 54 4.89 -11.00 6.54
C ILE A 54 5.17 -10.62 5.08
N ILE A 55 5.36 -9.32 4.81
CA ILE A 55 5.57 -8.79 3.45
C ILE A 55 6.95 -9.22 2.90
N GLY A 56 7.95 -9.36 3.78
CA GLY A 56 9.31 -9.75 3.39
C GLY A 56 10.04 -8.68 2.57
N LYS A 57 11.25 -9.01 2.10
CA LYS A 57 12.14 -8.04 1.42
C LYS A 57 11.68 -7.61 0.03
N LYS A 58 11.02 -8.51 -0.71
CA LYS A 58 10.61 -8.29 -2.11
C LYS A 58 9.13 -7.90 -2.26
N GLY A 59 8.34 -8.05 -1.19
CA GLY A 59 6.94 -7.66 -1.21
C GLY A 59 6.76 -6.16 -1.17
N ARG A 60 5.59 -5.73 -1.66
CA ARG A 60 5.16 -4.35 -1.74
C ARG A 60 3.88 -4.19 -0.95
N ALA A 61 3.77 -3.09 -0.21
CA ALA A 61 2.54 -2.74 0.46
C ALA A 61 2.35 -1.23 0.51
N TYR A 62 1.21 -0.76 0.01
CA TYR A 62 0.79 0.62 0.00
C TYR A 62 -0.42 0.79 0.92
N LEU A 63 -0.32 1.74 1.85
CA LEU A 63 -1.36 2.01 2.84
C LEU A 63 -2.04 3.33 2.49
N ILE A 64 -3.36 3.32 2.41
CA ILE A 64 -4.21 4.50 2.27
C ILE A 64 -4.96 4.70 3.59
N GLY A 65 -4.94 5.92 4.11
CA GLY A 65 -5.49 6.26 5.42
C GLY A 65 -5.53 7.76 5.66
N PRO A 66 -6.22 8.21 6.73
CA PRO A 66 -6.12 9.58 7.16
C PRO A 66 -4.72 9.86 7.74
N ASP A 67 -4.21 11.06 7.46
CA ASP A 67 -3.07 11.63 8.16
C ASP A 67 -3.48 12.24 9.52
N LYS A 68 -2.59 13.03 10.11
CA LYS A 68 -2.81 13.65 11.43
C LYS A 68 -3.94 14.68 11.43
N ASP A 69 -4.22 15.28 10.26
CA ASP A 69 -5.22 16.33 10.08
C ASP A 69 -6.55 15.74 9.55
N GLY A 70 -6.64 14.41 9.45
CA GLY A 70 -7.81 13.70 8.95
C GLY A 70 -7.90 13.66 7.42
N LYS A 71 -6.92 14.19 6.70
CA LYS A 71 -6.90 14.17 5.24
C LYS A 71 -6.47 12.79 4.75
N TRP A 72 -7.22 12.24 3.81
CA TRP A 72 -6.89 10.96 3.19
C TRP A 72 -5.66 11.10 2.30
N SER A 73 -4.67 10.26 2.56
CA SER A 73 -3.44 10.15 1.77
C SER A 73 -3.00 8.70 1.71
N GLY A 74 -2.00 8.41 0.87
CA GLY A 74 -1.42 7.08 0.81
C GLY A 74 0.09 7.11 0.84
N LYS A 75 0.70 6.06 1.40
CA LYS A 75 2.15 5.92 1.49
C LYS A 75 2.61 4.47 1.39
N TRP A 76 3.83 4.30 0.90
CA TRP A 76 4.49 2.99 0.90
C TRP A 76 4.92 2.59 2.30
N LEU A 77 4.46 1.41 2.74
CA LEU A 77 5.03 0.74 3.91
C LEU A 77 6.29 -0.03 3.50
N PHE A 78 6.22 -0.73 2.36
CA PHE A 78 7.30 -1.53 1.77
C PHE A 78 7.31 -1.43 0.25
N GLY A 79 8.51 -1.53 -0.33
CA GLY A 79 8.71 -1.38 -1.77
C GLY A 79 8.54 0.06 -2.24
N SER A 80 8.31 0.22 -3.54
CA SER A 80 8.15 1.50 -4.21
C SER A 80 7.23 1.37 -5.42
N ARG A 81 6.84 2.52 -5.97
CA ARG A 81 6.07 2.62 -7.21
C ARG A 81 6.94 2.12 -8.38
N ARG A 82 6.36 1.30 -9.25
CA ARG A 82 6.94 0.96 -10.55
C ARG A 82 6.54 2.02 -11.56
N PRO A 83 7.28 2.19 -12.68
CA PRO A 83 6.79 2.97 -13.81
C PRO A 83 5.35 2.55 -14.13
N ALA A 84 4.46 3.52 -14.27
CA ALA A 84 3.07 3.25 -14.58
C ALA A 84 2.98 2.58 -15.97
N SER A 85 2.15 1.55 -16.09
CA SER A 85 1.98 0.83 -17.37
C SER A 85 1.41 1.71 -18.48
N TRP A 86 0.75 2.81 -18.13
CA TRP A 86 0.19 3.80 -19.04
C TRP A 86 1.14 4.98 -19.33
N VAL A 87 2.40 4.93 -18.87
CA VAL A 87 3.41 5.92 -19.30
C VAL A 87 3.55 5.85 -20.82
N GLY A 88 3.42 6.99 -21.49
CA GLY A 88 3.48 7.10 -22.96
C GLY A 88 2.16 6.83 -23.69
N TYR A 89 1.06 6.55 -22.98
CA TYR A 89 -0.27 6.38 -23.59
C TYR A 89 -1.04 7.70 -23.75
N THR A 90 -0.47 8.81 -23.27
CA THR A 90 -0.96 10.17 -23.49
C THR A 90 0.24 11.07 -23.75
N GLU A 91 0.12 11.99 -24.69
CA GLU A 91 1.08 13.08 -24.84
C GLU A 91 0.99 13.94 -23.57
N VAL A 92 2.10 14.03 -22.84
CA VAL A 92 2.25 15.04 -21.81
C VAL A 92 2.59 16.31 -22.58
N ALA A 93 1.74 17.33 -22.55
CA ALA A 93 2.08 18.64 -23.08
C ALA A 93 3.43 19.03 -22.47
N GLY A 94 4.44 19.24 -23.31
CA GLY A 94 5.83 19.26 -22.92
C GLY A 94 6.06 20.16 -21.71
N GLU A 95 6.81 19.66 -20.72
CA GLU A 95 7.46 20.52 -19.76
C GLU A 95 8.44 21.38 -20.58
N GLU A 96 8.14 22.67 -20.73
CA GLU A 96 9.11 23.65 -21.20
C GLU A 96 10.34 23.52 -20.28
N GLN A 97 11.42 23.05 -20.89
CA GLN A 97 12.72 22.94 -20.25
C GLN A 97 13.26 24.37 -20.11
N ASP A 98 13.11 24.96 -18.93
CA ASP A 98 13.80 26.21 -18.56
C ASP A 98 15.31 25.92 -18.57
N ASP A 99 15.96 26.25 -19.70
CA ASP A 99 17.41 26.38 -19.78
C ASP A 99 17.83 27.65 -19.00
N ALA A 100 18.66 27.48 -17.96
CA ALA A 100 19.33 28.55 -17.23
C ALA A 100 20.84 28.36 -17.23
#